data_AF-A0A101RKR9-F1
#
_entry.id   AF-A0A101RKR9-F1
#
_cell.length_a   1.000
_cell.length_b   1.000
_cell.length_c   1.000
_cell.angle_alpha   90.00
_cell.angle_beta   90.00
_cell.angle_gamma   90.00
#
_symmetry.space_group_name_H-M   'P 1'
#
loop_
_entity.id
_entity.type
_entity.pdbx_description
1 polymer ?
#
loop_
_entity_poly.entity_id
_entity_poly.type
_entity_poly.pdbx_seq_one_letter_code
_entity_poly.pdbx_strand_id
1 'polypeptide(L)'
;MGHNRPTPVTLPNGAEWSVPADTLRTRRGHDFYPTLAQRAAIPALYGTEDIPTPEKVVHLHYFGGACMNWFVTELDPSCGLAFGWAHISDGEWGYFLLPELESISYGPGLVIERDLYWEPKPVREVPQIARVARF
;
A
#
# COMPACT_ATOMS: atom_id res chain seq x y z
N MET A 1 19.02 -3.08 -23.87
CA MET A 1 17.55 -3.14 -24.06
C MET A 1 16.97 -1.95 -23.33
N GLY A 2 16.20 -1.09 -23.99
CA GLY A 2 15.73 0.17 -23.40
C GLY A 2 14.86 -0.10 -22.17
N HIS A 3 15.28 0.35 -21.00
CA HIS A 3 14.43 0.37 -19.81
C HIS A 3 13.30 1.34 -20.10
N ASN A 4 12.11 0.82 -20.40
CA ASN A 4 10.90 1.60 -20.56
C ASN A 4 10.52 2.14 -19.17
N ARG A 5 11.16 3.24 -18.74
CA ARG A 5 10.77 3.92 -17.51
C ARG A 5 9.29 4.32 -17.66
N PRO A 6 8.43 4.01 -16.69
CA PRO A 6 7.06 4.49 -16.72
C PRO A 6 7.06 6.02 -16.84
N THR A 7 6.21 6.56 -17.71
CA THR A 7 6.03 8.01 -17.83
C THR A 7 5.48 8.54 -16.51
N PRO A 8 6.16 9.50 -15.85
CA PRO A 8 5.69 10.07 -14.60
C PRO A 8 4.32 10.74 -14.77
N VAL A 9 3.44 10.57 -13.78
CA VAL A 9 2.14 11.25 -13.70
C VAL A 9 2.16 12.20 -12.50
N THR A 10 1.79 13.46 -12.70
CA THR A 10 1.70 14.43 -11.60
C THR A 10 0.45 14.19 -10.75
N LEU A 11 0.64 14.05 -9.44
CA LEU A 11 -0.44 13.93 -8.45
C LEU A 11 -1.06 15.31 -8.14
N PRO A 12 -2.30 15.36 -7.63
CA PRO A 12 -2.94 16.61 -7.19
C PRO A 12 -2.13 17.45 -6.19
N ASN A 13 -1.27 16.82 -5.38
CA ASN A 13 -0.38 17.49 -4.43
C ASN A 13 0.97 17.93 -5.04
N GLY A 14 1.17 17.75 -6.36
CA GLY A 14 2.40 18.11 -7.08
C GLY A 14 3.49 17.04 -7.08
N ALA A 15 3.35 15.94 -6.34
CA ALA A 15 4.33 14.85 -6.36
C ALA A 15 4.25 14.05 -7.67
N GLU A 16 5.35 13.42 -8.07
CA GLU A 16 5.41 12.59 -9.28
C GLU A 16 5.18 11.12 -8.95
N TRP A 17 4.25 10.50 -9.69
CA TRP A 17 4.00 9.06 -9.68
C TRP A 17 4.79 8.39 -10.80
N SER A 18 5.85 7.65 -10.46
CA SER A 18 6.74 6.99 -11.45
C SER A 18 6.77 5.47 -11.28
N VAL A 19 5.67 4.93 -10.76
CA VAL A 19 5.56 3.51 -10.38
C VAL A 19 5.11 2.67 -11.59
N PRO A 20 5.56 1.42 -11.76
CA PRO A 20 5.33 0.63 -12.97
C PRO A 20 3.85 0.32 -13.24
N ALA A 21 3.57 -0.16 -14.46
CA ALA A 21 2.22 -0.56 -14.88
C ALA A 21 1.67 -1.72 -14.01
N ASP A 22 0.35 -1.75 -13.85
CA ASP A 22 -0.41 -2.82 -13.18
C ASP A 22 -0.51 -4.04 -14.11
N THR A 23 0.39 -5.00 -13.92
CA THR A 23 0.56 -6.15 -14.82
C THR A 23 -0.46 -7.26 -14.58
N LEU A 24 -0.99 -7.39 -13.36
CA LEU A 24 -1.98 -8.41 -12.99
C LEU A 24 -3.41 -7.88 -12.91
N ARG A 25 -3.67 -6.65 -13.37
CA ARG A 25 -5.00 -6.01 -13.42
C ARG A 25 -6.12 -6.92 -13.92
N THR A 26 -5.88 -7.67 -14.98
CA THR A 26 -6.89 -8.57 -15.58
C THR A 26 -7.23 -9.76 -14.68
N ARG A 27 -6.30 -10.19 -13.83
CA ARG A 27 -6.53 -11.24 -12.83
C ARG A 27 -7.34 -10.74 -11.64
N ARG A 28 -7.10 -9.50 -11.21
CA ARG A 28 -7.81 -8.83 -10.10
C ARG A 28 -9.21 -8.35 -10.49
N GLY A 29 -9.38 -7.93 -11.75
CA GLY A 29 -10.60 -7.29 -12.24
C GLY A 29 -10.71 -5.81 -11.89
N HIS A 30 -9.69 -5.22 -11.25
CA HIS A 30 -9.61 -3.80 -10.91
C HIS A 30 -8.17 -3.31 -10.85
N ASP A 31 -7.99 -1.99 -10.75
CA ASP A 31 -6.65 -1.39 -10.64
C ASP A 31 -6.02 -1.70 -9.28
N PHE A 32 -4.78 -2.17 -9.28
CA PHE A 32 -3.99 -2.46 -8.10
C PHE A 32 -3.59 -1.18 -7.36
N TYR A 33 -3.13 -0.17 -8.09
CA TYR A 33 -2.76 1.12 -7.50
C TYR A 33 -4.01 1.96 -7.19
N PRO A 34 -3.99 2.76 -6.10
CA PRO A 34 -5.10 3.65 -5.76
C PRO A 34 -5.25 4.79 -6.78
N THR A 35 -6.34 5.55 -6.70
CA THR A 35 -6.55 6.73 -7.57
C THR A 35 -5.50 7.82 -7.31
N LEU A 36 -5.31 8.75 -8.24
CA LEU A 36 -4.38 9.88 -8.05
C LEU A 36 -4.74 10.71 -6.81
N ALA A 37 -6.04 10.90 -6.54
CA ALA A 37 -6.51 11.61 -5.36
C ALA A 37 -6.17 10.87 -4.05
N GLN A 38 -6.39 9.55 -4.02
CA GLN A 38 -5.99 8.74 -2.87
C GLN A 38 -4.48 8.79 -2.66
N ARG A 39 -3.66 8.65 -3.72
CA ARG A 39 -2.19 8.76 -3.64
C ARG A 39 -1.75 10.10 -3.06
N ALA A 40 -2.37 11.19 -3.49
CA ALA A 40 -2.04 12.53 -3.01
C ALA A 40 -2.40 12.77 -1.54
N ALA A 41 -3.33 11.99 -1.00
CA ALA A 41 -3.76 12.10 0.40
C ALA A 41 -2.87 11.29 1.38
N ILE A 42 -1.98 10.44 0.88
CA ILE A 42 -1.07 9.63 1.72
C ILE A 42 0.14 10.50 2.09
N PRO A 43 0.52 10.57 3.38
CA PRO A 43 1.75 11.22 3.81
C PRO A 43 2.98 10.65 3.09
N ALA A 44 3.95 11.51 2.81
CA ALA A 44 5.27 11.09 2.37
C ALA A 44 5.97 10.27 3.47
N LEU A 45 6.97 9.47 3.06
CA LEU A 45 7.80 8.74 4.02
C LEU A 45 8.43 9.69 5.05
N TYR A 46 8.46 9.25 6.31
CA TYR A 46 8.90 10.01 7.49
C TYR A 46 8.02 11.24 7.80
N GLY A 47 6.87 11.39 7.12
CA GLY A 47 5.96 12.51 7.30
C GLY A 47 5.12 12.44 8.58
N THR A 48 5.11 11.30 9.28
CA THR A 48 4.30 11.08 10.48
C THR A 48 5.11 10.66 11.70
N GLU A 49 6.40 10.97 11.78
CA GLU A 49 7.27 10.58 12.91
C GLU A 49 6.83 11.16 14.25
N ASP A 50 6.30 12.38 14.25
CA ASP A 50 5.75 13.02 15.46
C ASP A 50 4.35 12.52 15.83
N ILE A 51 3.76 11.62 15.03
CA ILE A 51 2.44 11.06 15.26
C ILE A 51 2.59 9.73 16.02
N PRO A 52 2.00 9.58 17.22
CA PRO A 52 1.99 8.31 17.93
C PRO A 52 1.42 7.18 17.07
N THR A 53 2.06 6.00 17.10
CA THR A 53 1.66 4.84 16.29
C THR A 53 0.16 4.54 16.28
N PRO A 54 -0.58 4.57 17.42
CA PRO A 54 -2.02 4.30 17.43
C PRO A 54 -2.86 5.30 16.64
N GLU A 55 -2.35 6.53 16.47
CA GLU A 55 -3.02 7.64 15.79
C GLU A 55 -2.55 7.82 14.34
N LYS A 56 -1.50 7.10 13.89
CA LYS A 56 -1.15 7.07 12.47
C LYS A 56 -2.35 6.57 11.66
N VAL A 57 -2.62 7.20 10.52
CA VAL A 57 -3.75 6.82 9.65
C VAL A 57 -3.30 5.74 8.68
N VAL A 58 -4.07 4.67 8.57
CA VAL A 58 -3.92 3.65 7.53
C VAL A 58 -4.72 4.08 6.31
N HIS A 59 -4.03 4.48 5.25
CA HIS A 59 -4.64 5.02 4.03
C HIS A 59 -5.06 3.94 3.03
N LEU A 60 -4.33 2.83 2.96
CA LEU A 60 -4.61 1.72 2.05
C LEU A 60 -4.53 0.38 2.78
N HIS A 61 -5.31 -0.58 2.30
CA HIS A 61 -5.24 -1.97 2.70
C HIS A 61 -5.09 -2.86 1.47
N TYR A 62 -4.12 -3.76 1.52
CA TYR A 62 -3.90 -4.83 0.56
C TYR A 62 -3.96 -6.17 1.27
N PHE A 63 -4.47 -7.20 0.60
CA PHE A 63 -4.59 -8.53 1.18
C PHE A 63 -4.30 -9.64 0.18
N GLY A 64 -3.84 -10.77 0.68
CA GLY A 64 -3.57 -11.98 -0.10
C GLY A 64 -4.23 -13.18 0.56
N GLY A 65 -5.22 -13.77 -0.12
CA GLY A 65 -6.03 -14.84 0.46
C GLY A 65 -6.73 -14.37 1.74
N ALA A 66 -6.82 -15.25 2.74
CA ALA A 66 -7.52 -14.96 4.01
C ALA A 66 -6.61 -14.48 5.15
N CYS A 67 -5.28 -14.55 5.00
CA CYS A 67 -4.34 -14.38 6.12
C CYS A 67 -3.33 -13.24 5.94
N MET A 68 -2.93 -12.92 4.71
CA MET A 68 -1.87 -11.94 4.47
C MET A 68 -2.48 -10.54 4.32
N ASN A 69 -1.95 -9.56 5.05
CA ASN A 69 -2.46 -8.18 5.04
C ASN A 69 -1.29 -7.18 5.01
N TRP A 70 -1.44 -6.09 4.27
CA TRP A 70 -0.53 -4.95 4.26
C TRP A 70 -1.34 -3.67 4.40
N PHE A 71 -0.99 -2.86 5.39
CA PHE A 71 -1.65 -1.60 5.72
C PHE A 71 -0.66 -0.46 5.52
N VAL A 72 -0.96 0.47 4.62
CA VAL A 72 -0.06 1.57 4.25
C VAL A 72 -0.39 2.81 5.06
N THR A 73 0.61 3.38 5.75
CA THR A 73 0.49 4.66 6.45
C THR A 73 1.20 5.80 5.72
N GLU A 74 2.31 5.50 5.04
CA GLU A 74 3.09 6.48 4.27
C GLU A 74 3.52 5.88 2.93
N LEU A 75 3.77 6.74 1.94
CA LEU A 75 4.11 6.31 0.58
C LEU A 75 5.07 7.28 -0.11
N ASP A 76 6.13 6.75 -0.71
CA ASP A 76 6.91 7.43 -1.74
C ASP A 76 6.28 7.13 -3.12
N PRO A 77 5.62 8.12 -3.76
CA PRO A 77 4.98 7.93 -5.05
C PRO A 77 5.97 7.78 -6.21
N SER A 78 7.25 8.11 -6.03
CA SER A 78 8.24 8.01 -7.10
C SER A 78 8.59 6.55 -7.40
N CYS A 79 8.69 5.71 -6.38
CA CYS A 79 9.09 4.31 -6.51
C CYS A 79 8.04 3.32 -5.98
N GLY A 80 7.00 3.80 -5.29
CA GLY A 80 5.99 2.97 -4.66
C GLY A 80 6.46 2.32 -3.35
N LEU A 81 7.50 2.85 -2.70
CA LEU A 81 7.93 2.40 -1.38
C LEU A 81 6.94 2.87 -0.33
N ALA A 82 6.28 1.92 0.32
CA ALA A 82 5.34 2.18 1.39
C ALA A 82 5.99 1.89 2.75
N PHE A 83 5.59 2.65 3.77
CA PHE A 83 5.79 2.29 5.17
C PHE A 83 4.43 1.96 5.79
N GLY A 84 4.41 0.93 6.64
CA GLY A 84 3.19 0.50 7.28
C GLY A 84 3.30 -0.83 8.03
N TRP A 85 2.15 -1.46 8.29
CA TRP A 85 2.07 -2.75 8.96
C TRP A 85 1.87 -3.88 7.96
N ALA A 86 2.76 -4.86 7.97
CA ALA A 86 2.64 -6.08 7.17
C ALA A 86 2.40 -7.28 8.09
N HIS A 87 1.44 -8.12 7.73
CA HIS A 87 1.14 -9.37 8.41
C HIS A 87 1.15 -10.49 7.38
N ILE A 88 2.27 -11.22 7.33
CA ILE A 88 2.46 -12.37 6.44
C ILE A 88 2.50 -13.67 7.25
N SER A 89 3.29 -13.67 8.33
CA SER A 89 3.33 -14.72 9.36
C SER A 89 3.08 -14.10 10.73
N ASP A 90 3.95 -13.17 11.11
CA ASP A 90 3.81 -12.29 12.25
C ASP A 90 3.53 -10.87 11.72
N GLY A 91 2.86 -10.06 12.55
CA GLY A 91 2.57 -8.69 12.19
C GLY A 91 3.70 -7.76 12.61
N GLU A 92 4.24 -6.98 11.68
CA GLU A 92 5.39 -6.11 11.90
C GLU A 92 5.24 -4.76 11.19
N TRP A 93 5.86 -3.72 11.77
CA TRP A 93 6.05 -2.43 11.10
C TRP A 93 7.28 -2.47 10.20
N GLY A 94 7.14 -2.01 8.97
CA GLY A 94 8.26 -2.00 8.05
C GLY A 94 7.95 -1.38 6.70
N TYR A 95 8.94 -1.48 5.82
CA TYR A 95 8.86 -0.99 4.46
C TYR A 95 8.54 -2.13 3.50
N PHE A 96 7.74 -1.84 2.48
CA PHE A 96 7.46 -2.78 1.39
C PHE A 96 7.17 -2.01 0.10
N LEU A 97 7.51 -2.61 -1.04
CA LEU A 97 7.29 -2.01 -2.35
C LEU A 97 5.93 -2.42 -2.89
N LEU A 98 5.06 -1.43 -3.18
CA LEU A 98 3.80 -1.70 -3.87
C LEU A 98 4.01 -2.44 -5.22
N PRO A 99 5.05 -2.15 -6.03
CA PRO A 99 5.32 -2.95 -7.23
C PRO A 99 5.67 -4.41 -6.96
N GLU A 100 6.34 -4.70 -5.84
CA GLU A 100 6.60 -6.09 -5.47
C GLU A 100 5.30 -6.80 -5.12
N LEU A 101 4.43 -6.17 -4.30
CA LEU A 101 3.09 -6.67 -4.00
C LEU A 101 2.25 -6.85 -5.27
N GLU A 102 2.31 -5.91 -6.21
CA GLU A 102 1.64 -5.98 -7.51
C GLU A 102 2.06 -7.23 -8.28
N SER A 103 3.35 -7.57 -8.26
CA SER A 103 3.90 -8.70 -9.00
C SER A 103 3.64 -10.07 -8.35
N ILE A 104 3.26 -10.10 -7.06
CA ILE A 104 3.02 -11.36 -6.34
C ILE A 104 1.83 -12.08 -6.98
N SER A 105 2.13 -13.26 -7.50
CA SER A 105 1.10 -14.23 -7.85
C SER A 105 1.57 -15.65 -7.60
N TYR A 106 0.65 -16.49 -7.12
CA TYR A 106 0.92 -17.89 -6.86
C TYR A 106 -0.19 -18.78 -7.41
N GLY A 107 0.17 -19.63 -8.36
CA GLY A 107 -0.76 -20.49 -9.07
C GLY A 107 -1.90 -19.70 -9.74
N PRO A 108 -3.01 -20.38 -10.08
CA PRO A 108 -4.14 -19.73 -10.74
C PRO A 108 -4.92 -18.79 -9.81
N GLY A 109 -4.91 -19.04 -8.50
CA GLY A 109 -5.88 -18.45 -7.57
C GLY A 109 -5.39 -17.33 -6.65
N LEU A 110 -4.07 -17.12 -6.50
CA LEU A 110 -3.56 -16.10 -5.57
C LEU A 110 -2.90 -14.94 -6.32
N VAL A 111 -3.44 -13.76 -6.10
CA VAL A 111 -2.84 -12.45 -6.36
C VAL A 111 -3.03 -11.60 -5.11
N ILE A 112 -2.18 -10.60 -4.89
CA ILE A 112 -2.45 -9.60 -3.86
C ILE A 112 -3.49 -8.62 -4.40
N GLU A 113 -4.55 -8.42 -3.64
CA GLU A 113 -5.66 -7.53 -3.95
C GLU A 113 -5.55 -6.22 -3.16
N ARG A 114 -6.13 -5.16 -3.72
CA ARG A 114 -6.35 -3.91 -2.99
C ARG A 114 -7.79 -3.87 -2.53
N ASP A 115 -7.99 -3.56 -1.26
CA ASP A 115 -9.32 -3.35 -0.70
C ASP A 115 -9.94 -2.06 -1.26
N LEU A 116 -10.93 -2.23 -2.14
CA LEU A 116 -11.62 -1.11 -2.81
C LEU A 116 -12.57 -0.35 -1.89
N TYR A 117 -12.94 -0.94 -0.75
CA TYR A 117 -13.87 -0.37 0.22
C TYR A 117 -13.16 0.10 1.50
N TRP A 118 -11.83 0.11 1.50
CA TRP A 118 -11.05 0.61 2.62
C TRP A 118 -11.27 2.11 2.81
N GLU A 119 -11.71 2.49 4.00
CA GLU A 119 -11.79 3.88 4.44
C GLU A 119 -10.61 4.19 5.36
N PRO A 120 -9.85 5.28 5.10
CA PRO A 120 -8.74 5.68 5.94
C PRO A 120 -9.16 5.84 7.40
N LYS A 121 -8.42 5.21 8.32
CA LYS A 121 -8.71 5.27 9.76
C LYS A 121 -7.44 5.11 10.61
N PRO A 122 -7.45 5.58 11.87
CA PRO A 122 -6.32 5.39 12.78
C PRO A 122 -5.97 3.92 12.99
N VAL A 123 -4.69 3.62 13.18
CA VAL A 123 -4.17 2.28 13.47
C VAL A 123 -4.92 1.59 14.61
N ARG A 124 -5.26 2.32 15.68
CA ARG A 124 -6.02 1.77 16.81
C ARG A 124 -7.41 1.25 16.43
N GLU A 125 -7.96 1.69 15.30
CA GLU A 125 -9.26 1.26 14.78
C GLU A 125 -9.15 0.12 13.75
N VAL A 126 -7.94 -0.37 13.49
CA VAL A 126 -7.68 -1.54 12.63
C VAL A 126 -7.52 -2.78 13.49
N PRO A 127 -8.53 -3.68 13.59
CA PRO A 127 -8.50 -4.81 14.53
C PRO A 127 -7.30 -5.75 14.32
N GLN A 128 -6.87 -5.93 13.07
CA GLN A 128 -5.73 -6.76 12.70
C GLN A 128 -4.42 -6.25 13.29
N ILE A 129 -4.25 -4.93 13.43
CA ILE A 129 -3.06 -4.32 14.00
C ILE A 129 -3.21 -4.22 15.52
N ALA A 130 -4.34 -3.69 16.01
CA ALA A 130 -4.58 -3.43 17.43
C ALA A 130 -4.47 -4.71 18.29
N ARG A 131 -4.87 -5.87 17.77
CA ARG A 131 -4.77 -7.16 18.48
C ARG A 131 -3.34 -7.62 18.70
N VAL A 132 -2.44 -7.33 17.76
CA VAL A 132 -1.06 -7.84 17.77
C VAL A 132 -0.13 -6.87 18.47
N ALA A 133 -0.22 -5.59 18.13
CA ALA A 133 0.77 -4.59 18.53
C ALA A 133 0.54 -4.00 19.94
N ARG A 134 -0.60 -4.28 20.58
CA ARG A 134 -0.91 -3.96 21.99
C ARG A 134 -0.48 -2.56 22.41
N PHE A 135 -1.14 -1.55 21.85
CA PHE A 135 -1.00 -0.16 22.28
C PHE A 135 -2.04 0.20 23.33
#